data_AF-A0A8R7UJY4-F1
#
_entry.id   AF-A0A8R7UJY4-F1
#
_cell.length_a   1.000
_cell.length_b   1.000
_cell.length_c   1.000
_cell.angle_alpha   90.00
_cell.angle_beta   90.00
_cell.angle_gamma   90.00
#
_symmetry.space_group_name_H-M   'P 1'
#
loop_
_entity.id
_entity.type
_entity.pdbx_description
1 polymer ?
#
loop_
_entity_poly.entity_id
_entity_poly.type
_entity_poly.pdbx_seq_one_letter_code
_entity_poly.pdbx_strand_id
1 'polypeptide(L)'
;MADPVSAAAAVGWAMKAAGWVASPIISEFYKRASSLLNFDASQKLKELEPKILLLLRVMEIVEESPYRPHLEQLFNDLKSAFYQAEDILDDVEYYRLEKQIQDDYLRSQVAPPRRSKNHVKKLLTSAMKKCNFLKDQDSGMSKIELKQSLEKIGKVINDACGFFEQMNLPNKSNTNLSKPASSRGAVTTARPPPLVIRRDKDCDNIVAMLHDKEEDAQPDTNKAQCYSVIGIHGIGGSGKSTLSQLVCAREEKDGHFNLVMWVHVSQDFSVDTIFRQMSEAASRTPCPQFNNLDTLQTNLEKKLHGKRFLLVLDDVWYNNRDVRQYEKLQQILSPLNAGEAGSKILVTSQTKDALIALGAAEQRCIPMSLLDEDVFLKLFKHYAFHNVCVAADDRIRLEDIATHIAKKLKGSPLAAKLVGGQLRMRPNIDYWRSS
;
A
#
# COMPACT_ATOMS: atom_id res chain seq x y z
N MET A 1 8.61 -16.33 -37.31
CA MET A 1 7.51 -17.12 -36.70
C MET A 1 7.99 -17.54 -35.33
N ALA A 2 7.44 -16.95 -34.26
CA ALA A 2 7.82 -17.30 -32.89
C ALA A 2 7.16 -18.62 -32.48
N ASP A 3 7.92 -19.49 -31.83
CA ASP A 3 7.53 -20.85 -31.43
C ASP A 3 6.45 -20.79 -30.31
N PRO A 4 5.28 -21.45 -30.44
CA PRO A 4 4.19 -21.34 -29.46
C PRO A 4 4.57 -21.79 -28.04
N VAL A 5 5.57 -22.66 -27.92
CA VAL A 5 6.11 -23.16 -26.64
C VAL A 5 6.90 -22.07 -25.91
N SER A 6 7.63 -21.22 -26.64
CA SER A 6 8.43 -20.13 -26.08
C SER A 6 7.56 -18.98 -25.56
N ALA A 7 6.43 -18.73 -26.25
CA ALA A 7 5.41 -17.76 -25.84
C ALA A 7 4.60 -18.23 -24.61
N ALA A 8 4.33 -19.54 -24.48
CA ALA A 8 3.66 -20.11 -23.31
C ALA A 8 4.55 -20.06 -22.05
N ALA A 9 5.85 -20.34 -22.19
CA ALA A 9 6.82 -20.21 -21.10
C ALA A 9 7.04 -18.74 -20.67
N ALA A 10 6.93 -17.79 -21.59
CA ALA A 10 7.10 -16.35 -21.33
C ALA A 10 6.08 -15.78 -20.35
N VAL A 11 4.82 -16.15 -20.55
CA VAL A 11 3.69 -15.58 -19.83
C VAL A 11 3.50 -16.23 -18.46
N GLY A 12 3.94 -17.49 -18.29
CA GLY A 12 3.94 -18.17 -16.99
C GLY A 12 4.91 -17.55 -15.98
N TRP A 13 6.01 -16.95 -16.45
CA TRP A 13 6.99 -16.29 -15.57
C TRP A 13 6.48 -14.97 -15.00
N ALA A 14 5.93 -14.08 -15.85
CA ALA A 14 5.37 -12.80 -15.41
C ALA A 14 4.21 -12.97 -14.42
N MET A 15 3.38 -14.01 -14.60
CA MET A 15 2.29 -14.37 -13.68
C MET A 15 2.78 -14.89 -12.33
N LYS A 16 3.80 -15.78 -12.33
CA LYS A 16 4.46 -16.23 -11.09
C LYS A 16 5.10 -15.07 -10.34
N ALA A 17 5.57 -14.06 -11.06
CA ALA A 17 6.17 -12.88 -10.47
C ALA A 17 5.14 -11.90 -9.89
N ALA A 18 4.12 -11.54 -10.65
CA ALA A 18 3.04 -10.69 -10.16
C ALA A 18 2.28 -11.33 -8.99
N GLY A 19 1.99 -12.63 -9.05
CA GLY A 19 1.32 -13.38 -7.98
C GLY A 19 2.18 -13.55 -6.72
N TRP A 20 3.50 -13.69 -6.87
CA TRP A 20 4.42 -13.76 -5.74
C TRP A 20 4.57 -12.38 -5.06
N VAL A 21 4.69 -11.30 -5.82
CA VAL A 21 4.92 -9.97 -5.23
C VAL A 21 3.65 -9.31 -4.67
N ALA A 22 2.50 -9.55 -5.29
CA ALA A 22 1.21 -9.15 -4.73
C ALA A 22 0.76 -10.06 -3.57
N SER A 23 1.54 -11.11 -3.25
CA SER A 23 1.26 -11.98 -2.12
C SER A 23 1.37 -11.19 -0.83
N PRO A 24 0.41 -11.35 0.10
CA PRO A 24 0.52 -10.78 1.43
C PRO A 24 1.69 -11.33 2.24
N ILE A 25 2.35 -12.39 1.74
CA ILE A 25 3.64 -12.85 2.23
C ILE A 25 4.67 -11.71 2.20
N ILE A 26 4.70 -10.90 1.13
CA ILE A 26 5.62 -9.76 1.02
C ILE A 26 5.29 -8.69 2.05
N SER A 27 4.02 -8.29 2.15
CA SER A 27 3.60 -7.29 3.15
C SER A 27 3.75 -7.79 4.59
N GLU A 28 3.49 -9.07 4.85
CA GLU A 28 3.59 -9.69 6.17
C GLU A 28 5.06 -9.87 6.58
N PHE A 29 5.93 -10.27 5.64
CA PHE A 29 7.37 -10.23 5.81
C PHE A 29 7.86 -8.82 6.13
N TYR A 30 7.45 -7.80 5.36
CA TYR A 30 7.82 -6.41 5.63
C TYR A 30 7.41 -5.98 7.04
N LYS A 31 6.20 -6.35 7.45
CA LYS A 31 5.66 -6.08 8.79
C LYS A 31 6.45 -6.80 9.90
N ARG A 32 6.70 -8.10 9.73
CA ARG A 32 7.47 -8.93 10.69
C ARG A 32 8.90 -8.46 10.78
N ALA A 33 9.59 -8.34 9.65
CA ALA A 33 10.95 -7.82 9.56
C ALA A 33 11.06 -6.43 10.20
N SER A 34 10.14 -5.51 9.89
CA SER A 34 10.15 -4.18 10.51
C SER A 34 9.92 -4.20 12.02
N SER A 35 9.23 -5.20 12.56
CA SER A 35 9.02 -5.33 14.02
C SER A 35 10.25 -5.87 14.77
N LEU A 36 11.09 -6.64 14.07
CA LEU A 36 12.25 -7.35 14.63
C LEU A 36 13.58 -6.61 14.40
N LEU A 37 13.63 -5.71 13.42
CA LEU A 37 14.85 -5.05 12.99
C LEU A 37 15.09 -3.70 13.66
N ASN A 38 16.36 -3.29 13.70
CA ASN A 38 16.74 -1.94 14.10
C ASN A 38 16.20 -0.91 13.10
N PHE A 39 16.05 0.33 13.56
CA PHE A 39 15.49 1.43 12.78
C PHE A 39 16.07 1.58 11.35
N ASP A 40 17.39 1.46 11.21
CA ASP A 40 18.11 1.57 9.93
C ASP A 40 17.71 0.48 8.90
N ALA A 41 17.52 -0.76 9.35
CA ALA A 41 17.13 -1.86 8.47
C ALA A 41 15.64 -1.84 8.11
N SER A 42 14.77 -1.39 9.03
CA SER A 42 13.35 -1.12 8.74
C SER A 42 13.16 0.01 7.72
N GLN A 43 14.00 1.06 7.79
CA GLN A 43 14.00 2.13 6.81
C GLN A 43 14.42 1.64 5.41
N LYS A 44 15.51 0.86 5.33
CA LYS A 44 15.92 0.21 4.07
C LYS A 44 14.81 -0.66 3.47
N LEU A 45 14.09 -1.42 4.29
CA LEU A 45 12.94 -2.22 3.84
C LEU A 45 11.84 -1.34 3.20
N LYS A 46 11.47 -0.21 3.83
CA LYS A 46 10.50 0.74 3.26
C LYS A 46 10.98 1.39 1.96
N GLU A 47 12.28 1.62 1.81
CA GLU A 47 12.88 2.16 0.57
C GLU A 47 12.91 1.15 -0.58
N LEU A 48 12.89 -0.16 -0.27
CA LEU A 48 12.93 -1.24 -1.27
C LEU A 48 11.53 -1.56 -1.82
N GLU A 49 10.47 -1.38 -1.04
CA GLU A 49 9.08 -1.65 -1.44
C GLU A 49 8.65 -0.96 -2.76
N PRO A 50 8.84 0.36 -2.96
CA PRO A 50 8.48 1.01 -4.23
C PRO A 50 9.36 0.57 -5.41
N LYS A 51 10.61 0.16 -5.16
CA LYS A 51 11.53 -0.33 -6.19
C LYS A 51 11.12 -1.72 -6.69
N ILE A 52 10.63 -2.58 -5.80
CA ILE A 52 10.02 -3.87 -6.15
C ILE A 52 8.74 -3.67 -6.98
N LEU A 53 7.91 -2.68 -6.63
CA LEU A 53 6.72 -2.31 -7.41
C LEU A 53 7.06 -1.72 -8.79
N LEU A 54 8.18 -1.00 -8.92
CA LEU A 54 8.67 -0.50 -10.21
C LEU A 54 9.17 -1.65 -11.09
N LEU A 55 9.96 -2.57 -10.52
CA LEU A 55 10.39 -3.81 -11.16
C LEU A 55 9.20 -4.59 -11.76
N LEU A 56 8.12 -4.73 -11.00
CA LEU A 56 6.87 -5.35 -11.47
C LEU A 56 6.26 -4.64 -12.68
N ARG A 57 6.21 -3.32 -12.67
CA ARG A 57 5.66 -2.52 -13.78
C ARG A 57 6.52 -2.64 -15.03
N VAL A 58 7.84 -2.77 -14.91
CA VAL A 58 8.70 -2.95 -16.09
C VAL A 58 8.62 -4.38 -16.63
N MET A 59 8.42 -5.37 -15.76
CA MET A 59 8.15 -6.75 -16.18
C MET A 59 6.86 -6.89 -17.01
N GLU A 60 5.87 -6.00 -16.81
CA GLU A 60 4.65 -5.89 -17.64
C GLU A 60 4.93 -5.29 -19.04
N ILE A 61 5.93 -4.42 -19.18
CA ILE A 61 6.25 -3.71 -20.44
C ILE A 61 7.16 -4.55 -21.35
N VAL A 62 7.92 -5.48 -20.77
CA VAL A 62 9.05 -6.14 -21.42
C VAL A 62 8.75 -7.61 -21.78
N GLU A 63 7.50 -7.91 -22.17
CA GLU A 63 7.08 -9.27 -22.56
C GLU A 63 7.65 -9.74 -23.92
N GLU A 64 8.03 -8.80 -24.79
CA GLU A 64 8.51 -9.06 -26.18
C GLU A 64 9.98 -8.67 -26.41
N SER A 65 10.75 -8.32 -25.36
CA SER A 65 12.11 -7.78 -25.57
C SER A 65 13.22 -8.83 -25.40
N PRO A 66 14.40 -8.61 -26.02
CA PRO A 66 15.57 -9.48 -25.92
C PRO A 66 16.15 -9.58 -24.48
N TYR A 67 15.68 -8.76 -23.55
CA TYR A 67 16.17 -8.67 -22.18
C TYR A 67 15.53 -9.66 -21.20
N ARG A 68 14.57 -10.49 -21.65
CA ARG A 68 13.81 -11.45 -20.84
C ARG A 68 14.65 -12.41 -19.99
N PRO A 69 15.69 -13.10 -20.50
CA PRO A 69 16.45 -14.06 -19.69
C PRO A 69 17.12 -13.42 -18.47
N HIS A 70 17.54 -12.16 -18.60
CA HIS A 70 18.19 -11.42 -17.53
C HIS A 70 17.18 -10.93 -16.48
N LEU A 71 16.01 -10.45 -16.91
CA LEU A 71 14.92 -10.10 -16.00
C LEU A 71 14.41 -11.33 -15.22
N GLU A 72 14.34 -12.49 -15.89
CA GLU A 72 13.98 -13.78 -15.28
C GLU A 72 14.96 -14.22 -14.20
N GLN A 73 16.25 -14.03 -14.44
CA GLN A 73 17.29 -14.26 -13.45
C GLN A 73 17.15 -13.30 -12.25
N LEU A 74 17.01 -11.99 -12.50
CA LEU A 74 16.85 -10.98 -11.44
C LEU A 74 15.62 -11.26 -10.55
N PHE A 75 14.50 -11.69 -11.14
CA PHE A 75 13.31 -12.08 -10.39
C PHE A 75 13.53 -13.33 -9.53
N ASN A 76 14.19 -14.36 -10.08
CA ASN A 76 14.48 -15.58 -9.34
C ASN A 76 15.45 -15.33 -8.17
N ASP A 77 16.43 -14.46 -8.39
CA ASP A 77 17.38 -14.04 -7.35
C ASP A 77 16.67 -13.25 -6.24
N LEU A 78 15.76 -12.35 -6.60
CA LEU A 78 14.93 -11.60 -5.64
C LEU A 78 14.03 -12.54 -4.82
N LYS A 79 13.40 -13.51 -5.49
CA LYS A 79 12.54 -14.52 -4.86
C LYS A 79 13.31 -15.41 -3.90
N SER A 80 14.48 -15.88 -4.30
CA SER A 80 15.36 -16.70 -3.46
C SER A 80 15.84 -15.94 -2.22
N ALA A 81 16.28 -14.69 -2.40
CA ALA A 81 16.77 -13.87 -1.29
C ALA A 81 15.67 -13.54 -0.27
N PHE A 82 14.44 -13.36 -0.74
CA PHE A 82 13.29 -13.11 0.11
C PHE A 82 12.89 -14.35 0.92
N TYR A 83 12.83 -15.54 0.32
CA TYR A 83 12.52 -16.77 1.09
C TYR A 83 13.60 -17.09 2.12
N GLN A 84 14.88 -16.89 1.80
CA GLN A 84 15.95 -17.02 2.79
C GLN A 84 15.73 -16.08 3.98
N ALA A 85 15.28 -14.85 3.73
CA ALA A 85 15.00 -13.90 4.79
C ALA A 85 13.74 -14.28 5.60
N GLU A 86 12.72 -14.88 4.97
CA GLU A 86 11.50 -15.37 5.62
C GLU A 86 11.81 -16.55 6.55
N ASP A 87 12.59 -17.52 6.08
CA ASP A 87 13.04 -18.67 6.89
C ASP A 87 13.80 -18.20 8.15
N ILE A 88 14.69 -17.21 8.01
CA ILE A 88 15.43 -16.62 9.13
C ILE A 88 14.47 -15.90 10.10
N LEU A 89 13.44 -15.20 9.60
CA LEU A 89 12.46 -14.52 10.45
C LEU A 89 11.62 -15.52 11.25
N ASP A 90 11.21 -16.62 10.63
CA ASP A 90 10.45 -17.68 11.29
C ASP A 90 11.28 -18.34 12.40
N ASP A 91 12.58 -18.59 12.17
CA ASP A 91 13.50 -19.07 13.21
C ASP A 91 13.61 -18.08 14.38
N VAL A 92 13.78 -16.79 14.10
CA VAL A 92 13.87 -15.76 15.15
C VAL A 92 12.58 -15.65 15.95
N GLU A 93 11.42 -15.72 15.29
CA GLU A 93 10.13 -15.68 15.96
C GLU A 93 9.89 -16.93 16.82
N TYR A 94 10.29 -18.11 16.32
CA TYR A 94 10.25 -19.37 17.07
C TYR A 94 11.07 -19.27 18.37
N TYR A 95 12.34 -18.85 18.31
CA TYR A 95 13.18 -18.73 19.51
C TYR A 95 12.68 -17.64 20.47
N ARG A 96 12.07 -16.56 19.97
CA ARG A 96 11.44 -15.53 20.82
C ARG A 96 10.27 -16.11 21.62
N LEU A 97 9.41 -16.90 20.96
CA LEU A 97 8.28 -17.56 21.61
C LEU A 97 8.75 -18.65 22.60
N GLU A 98 9.76 -19.43 22.25
CA GLU A 98 10.37 -20.42 23.14
C GLU A 98 10.91 -19.76 24.42
N LYS A 99 11.61 -18.63 24.29
CA LYS A 99 12.12 -17.86 25.43
C LYS A 99 11.00 -17.29 26.31
N GLN A 100 9.93 -16.77 25.70
CA GLN A 100 8.76 -16.29 26.45
C GLN A 100 8.09 -17.41 27.25
N ILE A 101 7.92 -18.60 26.64
CA ILE A 101 7.36 -19.78 27.32
C ILE A 101 8.27 -20.22 28.47
N GLN A 102 9.58 -20.20 28.27
CA GLN A 102 10.56 -20.55 29.30
C GLN A 102 10.55 -19.56 30.47
N ASP A 103 10.45 -18.26 30.19
CA ASP A 103 10.40 -17.19 31.20
C ASP A 103 9.07 -17.22 31.98
N ASP A 104 7.94 -17.48 31.31
CA ASP A 104 6.63 -17.67 31.95
C ASP A 104 6.58 -18.94 32.81
N TYR A 105 7.21 -20.03 32.34
CA TYR A 105 7.38 -21.25 33.12
C TYR A 105 8.25 -21.04 34.36
N LEU A 106 9.30 -20.20 34.27
CA LEU A 106 10.13 -19.82 35.41
C LEU A 106 9.39 -18.89 36.39
N ARG A 107 8.55 -17.97 35.89
CA ARG A 107 7.66 -17.13 36.71
C ARG A 107 6.60 -17.94 37.47
N SER A 108 6.13 -19.05 36.90
CA SER A 108 5.11 -19.91 37.51
C SER A 108 5.63 -20.76 38.69
N GLN A 109 6.95 -20.76 38.98
CA GLN A 109 7.57 -21.60 40.03
C GLN A 109 7.56 -21.02 41.46
N VAL A 110 6.69 -20.05 41.80
CA VAL A 110 6.64 -19.44 43.15
C VAL A 110 5.63 -20.14 44.12
N ALA A 111 5.24 -21.40 43.88
CA ALA A 111 4.45 -22.18 44.86
C ALA A 111 4.92 -23.65 45.01
N PRO A 112 5.00 -24.22 46.24
CA PRO A 112 5.57 -25.55 46.48
C PRO A 112 4.58 -26.70 46.19
N PRO A 113 5.07 -27.96 46.03
CA PRO A 113 4.59 -28.83 44.96
C PRO A 113 3.84 -30.09 45.42
N ARG A 114 3.09 -30.74 44.50
CA ARG A 114 2.93 -32.21 44.54
C ARG A 114 2.77 -32.87 43.15
N ARG A 115 3.78 -33.70 42.85
CA ARG A 115 3.86 -34.91 42.01
C ARG A 115 3.90 -34.82 40.46
N SER A 116 4.77 -35.70 39.93
CA SER A 116 5.13 -36.01 38.54
C SER A 116 5.93 -34.98 37.72
N LYS A 117 7.10 -34.56 38.23
CA LYS A 117 8.01 -33.62 37.53
C LYS A 117 9.16 -34.29 36.73
N ASN A 118 9.26 -35.61 36.69
CA ASN A 118 10.43 -36.30 36.12
C ASN A 118 10.29 -36.74 34.66
N HIS A 119 9.07 -36.88 34.12
CA HIS A 119 8.88 -37.36 32.74
C HIS A 119 8.99 -36.24 31.70
N VAL A 120 8.33 -35.10 31.96
CA VAL A 120 8.39 -33.90 31.11
C VAL A 120 9.81 -33.33 31.04
N LYS A 121 10.51 -33.29 32.17
CA LYS A 121 11.89 -32.81 32.25
C LYS A 121 12.83 -33.68 31.39
N LYS A 122 12.64 -35.00 31.39
CA LYS A 122 13.44 -35.95 30.59
C LYS A 122 13.16 -35.80 29.09
N LEU A 123 11.90 -35.56 28.71
CA LEU A 123 11.46 -35.37 27.33
C LEU A 123 11.97 -34.05 26.73
N LEU A 124 11.91 -32.97 27.52
CA LEU A 124 12.50 -31.68 27.17
C LEU A 124 14.03 -31.74 27.09
N THR A 125 14.69 -32.42 28.03
CA THR A 125 16.17 -32.56 27.99
C THR A 125 16.64 -33.44 26.83
N SER A 126 15.84 -34.43 26.40
CA SER A 126 16.15 -35.26 25.22
C SER A 126 15.92 -34.51 23.90
N ALA A 127 14.91 -33.64 23.83
CA ALA A 127 14.69 -32.77 22.68
C ALA A 127 15.81 -31.71 22.57
N MET A 128 16.22 -31.12 23.69
CA MET A 128 17.31 -30.15 23.77
C MET A 128 18.68 -30.76 23.41
N LYS A 129 18.95 -32.04 23.74
CA LYS A 129 20.19 -32.72 23.32
C LYS A 129 20.27 -33.00 21.83
N LYS A 130 19.13 -33.08 21.13
CA LYS A 130 19.09 -33.31 19.67
C LYS A 130 19.33 -32.04 18.84
N CYS A 131 19.30 -30.87 19.50
CA CYS A 131 19.52 -29.56 18.88
C CYS A 131 20.86 -28.91 19.29
N ASN A 132 21.84 -29.69 19.78
CA ASN A 132 23.18 -29.17 20.11
C ASN A 132 24.08 -28.92 18.87
N PHE A 133 23.52 -28.42 17.77
CA PHE A 133 24.28 -27.66 16.79
C PHE A 133 23.89 -26.20 16.99
N LEU A 134 24.88 -25.36 17.31
CA LEU A 134 24.76 -23.92 17.60
C LEU A 134 24.47 -23.57 19.07
N LYS A 135 25.44 -23.85 19.94
CA LYS A 135 25.71 -22.95 21.07
C LYS A 135 26.72 -21.92 20.60
N ASP A 136 26.31 -20.66 20.43
CA ASP A 136 26.84 -19.54 21.24
C ASP A 136 26.12 -18.21 20.95
N GLN A 137 25.87 -17.46 22.02
CA GLN A 137 25.59 -16.01 22.12
C GLN A 137 24.29 -15.39 21.55
N ASP A 138 23.42 -15.03 22.50
CA ASP A 138 22.57 -13.82 22.54
C ASP A 138 22.19 -13.15 21.21
N SER A 139 21.06 -13.53 20.61
CA SER A 139 20.26 -12.71 19.68
C SER A 139 20.95 -12.09 18.43
N GLY A 140 22.24 -12.38 18.19
CA GLY A 140 23.09 -11.66 17.24
C GLY A 140 23.21 -12.35 15.89
N MET A 141 23.37 -13.67 15.86
CA MET A 141 23.59 -14.45 14.63
C MET A 141 22.44 -14.30 13.62
N SER A 142 21.20 -14.59 14.01
CA SER A 142 20.04 -14.50 13.12
C SER A 142 19.72 -13.07 12.68
N LYS A 143 20.08 -12.05 13.48
CA LYS A 143 19.92 -10.64 13.10
C LYS A 143 20.98 -10.19 12.10
N ILE A 144 22.20 -10.69 12.22
CA ILE A 144 23.29 -10.47 11.26
C ILE A 144 22.96 -11.17 9.93
N GLU A 145 22.46 -12.41 9.97
CA GLU A 145 22.04 -13.17 8.79
C GLU A 145 20.82 -12.54 8.09
N LEU A 146 19.85 -12.04 8.86
CA LEU A 146 18.72 -11.27 8.33
C LEU A 146 19.20 -9.98 7.67
N LYS A 147 20.13 -9.24 8.30
CA LYS A 147 20.73 -8.04 7.73
C LYS A 147 21.46 -8.33 6.42
N GLN A 148 22.25 -9.41 6.37
CA GLN A 148 22.93 -9.87 5.16
C GLN A 148 21.94 -10.26 4.06
N SER A 149 20.81 -10.88 4.42
CA SER A 149 19.76 -11.24 3.46
C SER A 149 19.05 -10.00 2.89
N LEU A 150 18.83 -8.96 3.71
CA LEU A 150 18.32 -7.67 3.24
C LEU A 150 19.32 -6.93 2.34
N GLU A 151 20.62 -7.02 2.63
CA GLU A 151 21.67 -6.48 1.77
C GLU A 151 21.72 -7.21 0.41
N LYS A 152 21.53 -8.53 0.40
CA LYS A 152 21.37 -9.31 -0.85
C LYS A 152 20.15 -8.85 -1.65
N ILE A 153 18.98 -8.67 -1.01
CA ILE A 153 17.77 -8.13 -1.65
C ILE A 153 18.03 -6.74 -2.24
N GLY A 154 18.66 -5.85 -1.46
CA GLY A 154 19.01 -4.51 -1.90
C GLY A 154 19.98 -4.50 -3.08
N LYS A 155 20.96 -5.42 -3.11
CA LYS A 155 21.89 -5.58 -4.22
C LYS A 155 21.17 -6.01 -5.50
N VAL A 156 20.33 -7.05 -5.45
CA VAL A 156 19.57 -7.53 -6.61
C VAL A 156 18.67 -6.43 -7.19
N ILE A 157 18.06 -5.61 -6.32
CA ILE A 157 17.22 -4.48 -6.75
C ILE A 157 18.05 -3.38 -7.41
N ASN A 158 19.23 -3.06 -6.88
CA ASN A 158 20.11 -2.05 -7.48
C ASN A 158 20.68 -2.52 -8.82
N ASP A 159 21.05 -3.80 -8.93
CA ASP A 159 21.51 -4.42 -10.17
C ASP A 159 20.40 -4.36 -11.24
N ALA A 160 19.14 -4.59 -10.84
CA ALA A 160 18.00 -4.40 -11.73
C ALA A 160 17.77 -2.93 -12.13
N CYS A 161 17.87 -1.98 -11.20
CA CYS A 161 17.77 -0.55 -11.50
C CYS A 161 18.84 -0.08 -12.49
N GLY A 162 20.10 -0.49 -12.30
CA GLY A 162 21.19 -0.18 -13.22
C GLY A 162 21.01 -0.80 -14.60
N PHE A 163 20.39 -1.98 -14.67
CA PHE A 163 19.98 -2.60 -15.94
C PHE A 163 18.87 -1.81 -16.65
N PHE A 164 17.91 -1.24 -15.91
CA PHE A 164 16.85 -0.39 -16.49
C PHE A 164 17.37 0.94 -17.04
N GLU A 165 18.37 1.54 -16.40
CA GLU A 165 19.05 2.75 -16.90
C GLU A 165 19.74 2.52 -18.26
N GLN A 166 20.26 1.32 -18.50
CA GLN A 166 20.88 0.93 -19.77
C GLN A 166 19.87 0.70 -20.91
N MET A 167 18.58 0.51 -20.61
CA MET A 167 17.53 0.21 -21.58
C MET A 167 16.76 1.43 -22.11
N ASN A 168 17.06 2.66 -21.66
CA ASN A 168 16.33 3.90 -22.05
C ASN A 168 14.78 3.82 -21.89
N LEU A 169 14.28 2.92 -21.04
CA LEU A 169 12.89 2.94 -20.59
C LEU A 169 12.71 4.13 -19.64
N PRO A 170 11.53 4.78 -19.57
CA PRO A 170 11.35 6.05 -18.86
C PRO A 170 11.52 5.87 -17.35
N ASN A 171 12.77 5.91 -16.92
CA ASN A 171 13.22 5.96 -15.55
C ASN A 171 13.47 7.44 -15.25
N LYS A 172 12.42 8.17 -14.86
CA LYS A 172 12.57 9.60 -14.56
C LYS A 172 13.01 9.78 -13.10
N SER A 173 14.32 9.66 -12.89
CA SER A 173 15.01 10.36 -11.80
C SER A 173 16.15 11.21 -12.38
N ASN A 174 15.92 12.52 -12.30
CA ASN A 174 16.87 13.64 -12.28
C ASN A 174 17.37 14.32 -13.57
N THR A 175 16.91 15.58 -13.66
CA THR A 175 17.56 16.81 -14.14
C THR A 175 17.65 17.13 -15.64
N ASN A 176 16.81 18.12 -15.98
CA ASN A 176 17.02 19.24 -16.91
C ASN A 176 16.78 19.09 -18.43
N LEU A 177 15.85 19.95 -18.85
CA LEU A 177 15.51 20.46 -20.18
C LEU A 177 14.69 19.59 -21.13
N SER A 178 13.39 19.91 -21.09
CA SER A 178 12.49 20.24 -22.20
C SER A 178 11.19 19.46 -22.12
N LYS A 179 10.08 20.20 -22.01
CA LYS A 179 8.72 19.65 -22.11
C LYS A 179 8.58 18.96 -23.46
N PRO A 180 8.07 17.73 -23.47
CA PRO A 180 6.86 17.48 -24.24
C PRO A 180 5.76 16.88 -23.38
N ALA A 181 4.53 17.07 -23.85
CA ALA A 181 3.30 16.74 -23.17
C ALA A 181 3.15 15.24 -22.86
N SER A 182 2.50 14.98 -21.72
CA SER A 182 1.92 13.69 -21.30
C SER A 182 2.90 12.57 -20.87
N SER A 183 3.41 12.68 -19.64
CA SER A 183 3.64 11.48 -18.81
C SER A 183 2.59 11.47 -17.70
N ARG A 184 1.37 11.03 -18.03
CA ARG A 184 0.35 10.74 -17.02
C ARG A 184 0.81 9.51 -16.24
N GLY A 185 1.50 9.71 -15.12
CA GLY A 185 1.29 8.83 -13.97
C GLY A 185 -0.23 8.75 -13.74
N ALA A 186 -0.76 7.60 -13.33
CA ALA A 186 -2.20 7.43 -13.18
C ALA A 186 -2.74 8.44 -12.14
N VAL A 187 -3.11 9.63 -12.60
CA VAL A 187 -3.77 10.66 -11.83
C VAL A 187 -5.11 10.07 -11.46
N THR A 188 -5.30 9.75 -10.18
CA THR A 188 -6.61 9.41 -9.66
C THR A 188 -7.49 10.65 -9.86
N THR A 189 -8.49 10.53 -10.72
CA THR A 189 -9.52 11.56 -10.84
C THR A 189 -10.53 11.37 -9.71
N ALA A 190 -11.28 12.40 -9.33
CA ALA A 190 -12.36 12.28 -8.35
C ALA A 190 -13.47 11.29 -8.75
N ARG A 191 -13.51 10.83 -10.01
CA ARG A 191 -14.54 9.92 -10.52
C ARG A 191 -14.32 8.48 -10.03
N PRO A 192 -15.33 7.86 -9.40
CA PRO A 192 -15.24 6.46 -8.97
C PRO A 192 -15.22 5.50 -10.16
N PRO A 193 -14.61 4.31 -10.00
CA PRO A 193 -14.71 3.25 -11.00
C PRO A 193 -16.16 2.76 -11.15
N PRO A 194 -16.52 2.17 -12.29
CA PRO A 194 -17.90 1.75 -12.59
C PRO A 194 -18.44 0.66 -11.65
N LEU A 195 -17.56 -0.07 -10.95
CA LEU A 195 -17.95 -1.07 -9.97
C LEU A 195 -17.19 -0.85 -8.66
N VAL A 196 -17.94 -0.66 -7.58
CA VAL A 196 -17.46 -0.78 -6.21
C VAL A 196 -18.42 -1.71 -5.48
N ILE A 197 -17.88 -2.71 -4.78
CA ILE A 197 -18.68 -3.72 -4.10
C ILE A 197 -18.59 -3.52 -2.59
N ARG A 198 -19.76 -3.44 -1.92
CA ARG A 198 -19.92 -3.51 -0.44
C ARG A 198 -19.10 -2.48 0.35
N ARG A 199 -18.90 -1.29 -0.21
CA ARG A 199 -18.31 -0.14 0.52
C ARG A 199 -19.35 0.92 0.88
N ASP A 200 -20.64 0.62 0.71
CA ASP A 200 -21.73 1.57 0.93
C ASP A 200 -21.79 2.02 2.40
N LYS A 201 -21.66 1.07 3.35
CA LYS A 201 -21.64 1.39 4.78
C LYS A 201 -20.46 2.27 5.19
N ASP A 202 -19.28 2.01 4.64
CA ASP A 202 -18.09 2.83 4.89
C ASP A 202 -18.29 4.24 4.33
N CYS A 203 -18.87 4.34 3.13
CA CYS A 203 -19.22 5.59 2.48
C CYS A 203 -20.27 6.38 3.30
N ASP A 204 -21.35 5.73 3.73
CA ASP A 204 -22.40 6.32 4.57
C ASP A 204 -21.83 6.87 5.87
N ASN A 205 -20.92 6.13 6.51
CA ASN A 205 -20.27 6.58 7.74
C ASN A 205 -19.41 7.83 7.51
N ILE A 206 -18.59 7.86 6.45
CA ILE A 206 -17.78 9.04 6.12
C ILE A 206 -18.68 10.24 5.81
N VAL A 207 -19.76 10.03 5.05
CA VAL A 207 -20.73 11.07 4.71
C VAL A 207 -21.39 11.62 5.98
N ALA A 208 -21.80 10.77 6.91
CA ALA A 208 -22.32 11.22 8.20
C ALA A 208 -21.30 12.13 8.92
N MET A 209 -20.04 11.70 9.00
CA MET A 209 -18.97 12.51 9.62
C MET A 209 -18.67 13.83 8.89
N LEU A 210 -18.88 13.88 7.57
CA LEU A 210 -18.75 15.12 6.78
C LEU A 210 -19.86 16.13 7.11
N HIS A 211 -21.04 15.65 7.50
CA HIS A 211 -22.21 16.47 7.81
C HIS A 211 -22.39 16.75 9.31
N ASP A 212 -21.58 16.14 10.17
CA ASP A 212 -21.58 16.40 11.61
C ASP A 212 -21.32 17.89 11.92
N LYS A 213 -22.19 18.48 12.75
CA LYS A 213 -22.02 19.83 13.30
C LYS A 213 -20.93 19.83 14.38
N GLU A 214 -20.09 20.83 14.39
CA GLU A 214 -19.00 21.01 15.36
C GLU A 214 -19.52 21.52 16.74
N GLU A 215 -20.51 20.85 17.33
CA GLU A 215 -21.05 21.23 18.65
C GLU A 215 -20.35 20.51 19.84
N ASP A 216 -19.47 19.54 19.59
CA ASP A 216 -18.79 18.77 20.66
C ASP A 216 -17.28 19.03 20.79
N ALA A 217 -16.72 20.03 20.11
CA ALA A 217 -15.32 20.42 20.32
C ALA A 217 -15.25 21.57 21.34
N GLN A 218 -14.71 21.30 22.53
CA GLN A 218 -14.47 22.31 23.57
C GLN A 218 -13.71 23.54 23.03
N PRO A 219 -14.01 24.74 23.55
CA PRO A 219 -13.45 25.99 23.06
C PRO A 219 -12.08 26.27 23.69
N ASP A 220 -11.04 25.55 23.28
CA ASP A 220 -9.68 25.90 23.66
C ASP A 220 -9.02 26.77 22.57
N THR A 221 -9.22 28.07 22.75
CA THR A 221 -8.43 29.22 22.28
C THR A 221 -7.26 28.93 21.33
N ASN A 222 -7.52 29.02 20.02
CA ASN A 222 -6.66 29.63 18.99
C ASN A 222 -7.43 29.56 17.66
N LYS A 223 -7.78 30.72 17.06
CA LYS A 223 -8.57 30.90 15.82
C LYS A 223 -9.24 29.61 15.31
N ALA A 224 -10.50 29.39 15.68
CA ALA A 224 -11.28 28.22 15.29
C ALA A 224 -11.02 27.86 13.82
N GLN A 225 -10.32 26.75 13.59
CA GLN A 225 -10.09 26.26 12.24
C GLN A 225 -11.44 26.10 11.57
N CYS A 226 -11.61 26.61 10.35
CA CYS A 226 -12.89 26.52 9.65
C CYS A 226 -13.19 25.11 9.12
N TYR A 227 -12.25 24.18 9.30
CA TYR A 227 -12.31 22.83 8.80
C TYR A 227 -11.96 21.78 9.85
N SER A 228 -12.48 20.56 9.63
CA SER A 228 -12.07 19.36 10.37
C SER A 228 -11.53 18.28 9.44
N VAL A 229 -10.59 17.46 9.94
CA VAL A 229 -9.93 16.40 9.16
C VAL A 229 -10.52 15.03 9.47
N ILE A 230 -10.84 14.28 8.42
CA ILE A 230 -11.27 12.88 8.44
C ILE A 230 -10.25 12.09 7.63
N GLY A 231 -9.79 10.96 8.15
CA GLY A 231 -8.72 10.19 7.51
C GLY A 231 -9.12 8.74 7.27
N ILE A 232 -8.71 8.19 6.14
CA ILE A 232 -8.83 6.77 5.81
C ILE A 232 -7.41 6.21 5.70
N HIS A 233 -7.07 5.22 6.53
CA HIS A 233 -5.76 4.58 6.46
C HIS A 233 -5.84 3.08 6.23
N GLY A 234 -4.81 2.48 5.64
CA GLY A 234 -4.78 1.04 5.37
C GLY A 234 -3.79 0.66 4.29
N ILE A 235 -3.60 -0.65 4.09
CA ILE A 235 -2.57 -1.20 3.20
C ILE A 235 -2.75 -0.71 1.75
N GLY A 236 -1.66 -0.67 0.99
CA GLY A 236 -1.69 -0.41 -0.46
C GLY A 236 -2.69 -1.32 -1.19
N GLY A 237 -3.43 -0.76 -2.15
CA GLY A 237 -4.39 -1.52 -2.95
C GLY A 237 -5.72 -1.88 -2.25
N SER A 238 -5.96 -1.48 -1.00
CA SER A 238 -7.20 -1.77 -0.26
C SER A 238 -8.46 -1.01 -0.74
N GLY A 239 -8.27 0.00 -1.60
CA GLY A 239 -9.37 0.78 -2.19
C GLY A 239 -9.67 2.13 -1.50
N LYS A 240 -8.74 2.70 -0.74
CA LYS A 240 -8.94 3.99 -0.03
C LYS A 240 -9.34 5.12 -0.98
N SER A 241 -8.57 5.32 -2.04
CA SER A 241 -8.86 6.32 -3.07
C SER A 241 -10.21 6.04 -3.74
N THR A 242 -10.56 4.78 -3.98
CA THR A 242 -11.87 4.38 -4.51
C THR A 242 -13.02 4.75 -3.58
N LEU A 243 -12.86 4.58 -2.27
CA LEU A 243 -13.86 4.96 -1.28
C LEU A 243 -14.02 6.49 -1.24
N SER A 244 -12.92 7.24 -1.22
CA SER A 244 -12.98 8.72 -1.28
C SER A 244 -13.62 9.23 -2.57
N GLN A 245 -13.40 8.57 -3.71
CA GLN A 245 -14.07 8.92 -4.98
C GLN A 245 -15.58 8.74 -4.89
N LEU A 246 -16.06 7.69 -4.22
CA LEU A 246 -17.50 7.49 -3.99
C LEU A 246 -18.10 8.58 -3.12
N VAL A 247 -17.40 8.94 -2.04
CA VAL A 247 -17.80 10.03 -1.14
C VAL A 247 -17.88 11.33 -1.93
N CYS A 248 -16.84 11.70 -2.68
CA CYS A 248 -16.87 12.90 -3.53
C CYS A 248 -18.03 12.91 -4.52
N ALA A 249 -18.27 11.80 -5.22
CA ALA A 249 -19.36 11.72 -6.20
C ALA A 249 -20.76 11.86 -5.57
N ARG A 250 -20.91 11.54 -4.27
CA ARG A 250 -22.14 11.77 -3.52
C ARG A 250 -22.24 13.23 -3.07
N GLU A 251 -21.18 13.78 -2.50
CA GLU A 251 -21.15 15.17 -2.03
C GLU A 251 -21.30 16.18 -3.16
N GLU A 252 -20.76 15.89 -4.36
CA GLU A 252 -20.97 16.70 -5.56
C GLU A 252 -22.46 16.75 -5.98
N LYS A 253 -23.26 15.75 -5.63
CA LYS A 253 -24.72 15.71 -5.92
C LYS A 253 -25.56 16.31 -4.81
N ASP A 254 -25.13 16.15 -3.56
CA ASP A 254 -25.86 16.62 -2.38
C ASP A 254 -25.86 18.15 -2.31
N GLY A 255 -24.77 18.79 -2.73
CA GLY A 255 -24.67 20.24 -2.79
C GLY A 255 -24.36 20.91 -1.44
N HIS A 256 -24.04 20.14 -0.40
CA HIS A 256 -23.62 20.65 0.90
C HIS A 256 -22.36 21.51 0.83
N PHE A 257 -21.39 21.10 0.00
CA PHE A 257 -20.13 21.82 -0.19
C PHE A 257 -20.20 22.67 -1.47
N ASN A 258 -19.81 23.95 -1.38
CA ASN A 258 -19.71 24.82 -2.54
C ASN A 258 -18.57 24.38 -3.48
N LEU A 259 -17.53 23.76 -2.92
CA LEU A 259 -16.37 23.27 -3.65
C LEU A 259 -16.03 21.84 -3.21
N VAL A 260 -15.86 20.95 -4.18
CA VAL A 260 -15.24 19.63 -3.97
C VAL A 260 -13.94 19.60 -4.76
N MET A 261 -12.82 19.48 -4.06
CA MET A 261 -11.47 19.54 -4.61
C MET A 261 -10.77 18.20 -4.41
N TRP A 262 -10.06 17.71 -5.42
CA TRP A 262 -9.27 16.47 -5.36
C TRP A 262 -7.83 16.76 -5.72
N VAL A 263 -6.92 16.44 -4.80
CA VAL A 263 -5.48 16.69 -4.94
C VAL A 263 -4.74 15.41 -4.58
N HIS A 264 -3.89 14.94 -5.49
CA HIS A 264 -3.01 13.80 -5.21
C HIS A 264 -1.68 14.31 -4.66
N VAL A 265 -1.26 13.76 -3.51
CA VAL A 265 -0.04 14.18 -2.82
C VAL A 265 1.06 13.16 -3.08
N SER A 266 2.00 13.48 -3.99
CA SER A 266 3.15 12.60 -4.26
C SER A 266 4.08 12.52 -3.03
N GLN A 267 4.91 11.48 -2.95
CA GLN A 267 5.90 11.32 -1.87
C GLN A 267 6.86 12.52 -1.74
N ASP A 268 7.25 13.10 -2.86
CA ASP A 268 8.24 14.17 -3.00
C ASP A 268 7.62 15.56 -3.25
N PHE A 269 6.35 15.74 -2.86
CA PHE A 269 5.59 16.93 -3.23
C PHE A 269 6.28 18.25 -2.82
N SER A 270 6.01 19.28 -3.64
CA SER A 270 6.29 20.67 -3.31
C SER A 270 5.00 21.41 -2.98
N VAL A 271 5.07 22.35 -2.03
CA VAL A 271 3.92 23.15 -1.60
C VAL A 271 3.35 23.96 -2.78
N ASP A 272 4.21 24.49 -3.65
CA ASP A 272 3.80 25.17 -4.89
C ASP A 272 2.93 24.26 -5.77
N THR A 273 3.34 23.00 -5.97
CA THR A 273 2.58 22.05 -6.81
C THR A 273 1.20 21.78 -6.23
N ILE A 274 1.13 21.58 -4.90
CA ILE A 274 -0.14 21.32 -4.20
C ILE A 274 -1.06 22.54 -4.26
N PHE A 275 -0.55 23.75 -4.00
CA PHE A 275 -1.34 24.97 -4.12
C PHE A 275 -1.86 25.21 -5.54
N ARG A 276 -1.06 24.91 -6.57
CA ARG A 276 -1.54 24.97 -7.96
C ARG A 276 -2.68 23.99 -8.19
N GLN A 277 -2.52 22.73 -7.79
CA GLN A 277 -3.58 21.72 -7.96
C GLN A 277 -4.86 22.11 -7.21
N MET A 278 -4.76 22.63 -5.98
CA MET A 278 -5.90 23.15 -5.23
C MET A 278 -6.57 24.32 -5.96
N SER A 279 -5.79 25.26 -6.49
CA SER A 279 -6.28 26.42 -7.25
C SER A 279 -7.00 26.01 -8.54
N GLU A 280 -6.50 25.00 -9.25
CA GLU A 280 -7.15 24.42 -10.44
C GLU A 280 -8.44 23.68 -10.07
N ALA A 281 -8.42 22.91 -8.99
CA ALA A 281 -9.59 22.20 -8.49
C ALA A 281 -10.70 23.17 -8.03
N ALA A 282 -10.33 24.25 -7.35
CA ALA A 282 -11.27 25.28 -6.86
C ALA A 282 -11.91 26.10 -7.99
N SER A 283 -11.15 26.39 -9.05
CA SER A 283 -11.62 27.23 -10.17
C SER A 283 -12.15 26.44 -11.36
N ARG A 284 -11.83 25.14 -11.45
CA ARG A 284 -12.04 24.29 -12.64
C ARG A 284 -11.41 24.88 -13.91
N THR A 285 -10.36 25.68 -13.74
CA THR A 285 -9.59 26.32 -14.83
C THR A 285 -8.09 26.20 -14.56
N PRO A 286 -7.23 26.29 -15.60
CA PRO A 286 -5.78 26.26 -15.42
C PRO A 286 -5.29 27.34 -14.45
N CYS A 287 -4.32 27.01 -13.60
CA CYS A 287 -3.76 27.97 -12.65
C CYS A 287 -2.85 28.96 -13.39
N PRO A 288 -3.05 30.29 -13.20
CA PRO A 288 -2.12 31.29 -13.72
C PRO A 288 -0.69 31.05 -13.23
N GLN A 289 0.29 31.57 -13.96
CA GLN A 289 1.67 31.55 -13.50
C GLN A 289 1.86 32.63 -12.42
N PHE A 290 2.33 32.21 -11.25
CA PHE A 290 2.69 33.08 -10.14
C PHE A 290 4.21 33.08 -9.96
N ASN A 291 4.76 34.25 -9.62
CA ASN A 291 6.21 34.48 -9.48
C ASN A 291 6.75 34.08 -8.11
N ASN A 292 5.89 33.95 -7.10
CA ASN A 292 6.26 33.49 -5.76
C ASN A 292 5.09 32.74 -5.10
N LEU A 293 5.42 31.99 -4.06
CA LEU A 293 4.46 31.14 -3.34
C LEU A 293 3.39 31.96 -2.61
N ASP A 294 3.77 33.11 -2.03
CA ASP A 294 2.86 33.99 -1.28
C ASP A 294 1.70 34.51 -2.14
N THR A 295 1.98 34.88 -3.39
CA THR A 295 0.94 35.34 -4.32
C THR A 295 -0.01 34.20 -4.70
N LEU A 296 0.53 32.99 -4.90
CA LEU A 296 -0.26 31.79 -5.16
C LEU A 296 -1.14 31.44 -3.95
N GLN A 297 -0.59 31.49 -2.74
CA GLN A 297 -1.33 31.26 -1.50
C GLN A 297 -2.47 32.29 -1.34
N THR A 298 -2.17 33.58 -1.46
CA THR A 298 -3.17 34.67 -1.38
C THR A 298 -4.27 34.50 -2.43
N ASN A 299 -3.93 34.04 -3.64
CA ASN A 299 -4.93 33.76 -4.68
C ASN A 299 -5.82 32.57 -4.33
N LEU A 300 -5.23 31.50 -3.76
CA LEU A 300 -5.97 30.34 -3.29
C LEU A 300 -6.91 30.71 -2.14
N GLU A 301 -6.43 31.46 -1.15
CA GLU A 301 -7.25 31.98 -0.04
C GLU A 301 -8.46 32.77 -0.55
N LYS A 302 -8.27 33.68 -1.53
CA LYS A 302 -9.37 34.41 -2.17
C LYS A 302 -10.40 33.50 -2.84
N LYS A 303 -9.97 32.38 -3.42
CA LYS A 303 -10.87 31.41 -4.06
C LYS A 303 -11.67 30.59 -3.07
N LEU A 304 -11.09 30.31 -1.91
CA LEU A 304 -11.72 29.57 -0.81
C LEU A 304 -12.59 30.48 0.06
N HIS A 305 -12.31 31.79 0.07
CA HIS A 305 -13.01 32.75 0.91
C HIS A 305 -14.53 32.69 0.79
N GLY A 306 -15.20 32.54 1.93
CA GLY A 306 -16.67 32.47 2.02
C GLY A 306 -17.28 31.23 1.36
N LYS A 307 -16.49 30.18 1.12
CA LYS A 307 -16.99 28.91 0.58
C LYS A 307 -16.72 27.77 1.55
N ARG A 308 -17.75 26.97 1.78
CA ARG A 308 -17.62 25.67 2.39
C ARG A 308 -17.05 24.69 1.37
N PHE A 309 -15.90 24.09 1.68
CA PHE A 309 -15.24 23.17 0.77
C PHE A 309 -15.06 21.78 1.38
N LEU A 310 -15.04 20.77 0.51
CA LEU A 310 -14.49 19.45 0.76
C LEU A 310 -13.19 19.32 -0.03
N LEU A 311 -12.07 19.15 0.67
CA LEU A 311 -10.77 18.90 0.06
C LEU A 311 -10.37 17.44 0.28
N VAL A 312 -10.12 16.71 -0.80
CA VAL A 312 -9.49 15.39 -0.74
C VAL A 312 -8.00 15.50 -0.98
N LEU A 313 -7.21 15.04 0.00
CA LEU A 313 -5.78 14.81 -0.12
C LEU A 313 -5.55 13.30 -0.29
N ASP A 314 -5.33 12.86 -1.52
CA ASP A 314 -5.21 11.45 -1.88
C ASP A 314 -3.75 10.98 -1.84
N ASP A 315 -3.54 9.84 -1.18
CA ASP A 315 -2.28 9.11 -1.02
C ASP A 315 -1.19 9.91 -0.29
N VAL A 316 -1.52 10.53 0.83
CA VAL A 316 -0.55 11.28 1.64
C VAL A 316 0.47 10.34 2.26
N TRP A 317 1.74 10.65 2.06
CA TRP A 317 2.87 9.97 2.69
C TRP A 317 3.44 10.80 3.83
N TYR A 318 3.77 10.13 4.95
CA TYR A 318 4.40 10.78 6.09
C TYR A 318 5.42 9.87 6.77
N ASN A 319 6.61 10.41 7.01
CA ASN A 319 7.68 9.85 7.79
C ASN A 319 7.94 10.77 8.98
N ASN A 320 7.65 10.29 10.19
CA ASN A 320 7.79 11.06 11.44
C ASN A 320 9.23 11.52 11.76
N ARG A 321 10.23 11.09 10.98
CA ARG A 321 11.62 11.51 11.11
C ARG A 321 12.04 12.61 10.16
N ASP A 322 11.23 12.90 9.15
CA ASP A 322 11.45 14.04 8.27
C ASP A 322 10.65 15.24 8.77
N VAL A 323 11.26 16.03 9.64
CA VAL A 323 10.64 17.26 10.19
C VAL A 323 10.23 18.21 9.07
N ARG A 324 10.98 18.26 7.96
CA ARG A 324 10.64 19.12 6.81
C ARG A 324 9.37 18.64 6.12
N GLN A 325 9.09 17.33 6.11
CA GLN A 325 7.84 16.81 5.58
C GLN A 325 6.66 17.22 6.45
N TYR A 326 6.80 17.19 7.78
CA TYR A 326 5.78 17.71 8.69
C TYR A 326 5.51 19.20 8.43
N GLU A 327 6.56 20.02 8.33
CA GLU A 327 6.43 21.45 8.02
C GLU A 327 5.73 21.70 6.68
N LYS A 328 6.07 20.92 5.63
CA LYS A 328 5.38 20.99 4.34
C LYS A 328 3.90 20.62 4.45
N LEU A 329 3.56 19.61 5.25
CA LEU A 329 2.17 19.23 5.50
C LEU A 329 1.40 20.35 6.23
N GLN A 330 2.03 21.03 7.19
CA GLN A 330 1.41 22.21 7.82
C GLN A 330 1.25 23.38 6.84
N GLN A 331 2.24 23.60 5.98
CA GLN A 331 2.18 24.65 4.96
C GLN A 331 1.05 24.43 3.95
N ILE A 332 0.75 23.19 3.54
CA ILE A 332 -0.38 22.97 2.62
C ILE A 332 -1.75 23.24 3.25
N LEU A 333 -1.84 23.23 4.59
CA LEU A 333 -3.06 23.55 5.33
C LEU A 333 -3.25 25.05 5.56
N SER A 334 -2.19 25.86 5.45
CA SER A 334 -2.25 27.30 5.78
C SER A 334 -3.33 28.10 5.04
N PRO A 335 -3.59 27.94 3.72
CA PRO A 335 -4.58 28.76 3.03
C PRO A 335 -6.02 28.32 3.32
N LEU A 336 -6.22 27.15 3.93
CA LEU A 336 -7.52 26.52 4.07
C LEU A 336 -8.41 27.24 5.09
N ASN A 337 -7.80 27.94 6.06
CA ASN A 337 -8.52 28.76 7.05
C ASN A 337 -9.23 29.98 6.46
N ALA A 338 -9.00 30.30 5.18
CA ALA A 338 -9.78 31.33 4.49
C ALA A 338 -11.22 30.87 4.19
N GLY A 339 -11.51 29.57 4.23
CA GLY A 339 -12.81 29.00 3.92
C GLY A 339 -13.90 29.29 4.95
N GLU A 340 -15.11 28.81 4.65
CA GLU A 340 -16.25 28.89 5.55
C GLU A 340 -16.20 27.78 6.61
N ALA A 341 -16.71 28.06 7.80
CA ALA A 341 -16.89 27.06 8.86
C ALA A 341 -17.74 25.88 8.38
N GLY A 342 -17.37 24.67 8.84
CA GLY A 342 -17.96 23.42 8.37
C GLY A 342 -17.30 22.87 7.09
N SER A 343 -16.20 23.47 6.63
CA SER A 343 -15.37 22.85 5.59
C SER A 343 -14.74 21.55 6.10
N LYS A 344 -14.38 20.63 5.20
CA LYS A 344 -13.85 19.31 5.57
C LYS A 344 -12.64 18.95 4.73
N ILE A 345 -11.69 18.24 5.34
CA ILE A 345 -10.57 17.62 4.65
C ILE A 345 -10.68 16.11 4.79
N LEU A 346 -10.74 15.40 3.67
CA LEU A 346 -10.70 13.95 3.61
C LEU A 346 -9.32 13.50 3.15
N VAL A 347 -8.62 12.73 3.97
CA VAL A 347 -7.25 12.30 3.70
C VAL A 347 -7.21 10.79 3.48
N THR A 348 -6.51 10.32 2.45
CA THR A 348 -6.17 8.90 2.32
C THR A 348 -4.66 8.72 2.55
N SER A 349 -4.29 7.69 3.32
CA SER A 349 -2.88 7.39 3.61
C SER A 349 -2.68 5.88 3.82
N GLN A 350 -1.45 5.40 3.72
CA GLN A 350 -1.13 4.05 4.16
C GLN A 350 -1.03 3.92 5.68
N THR A 351 -0.62 5.00 6.36
CA THR A 351 -0.37 5.03 7.80
C THR A 351 -1.32 6.00 8.50
N LYS A 352 -1.70 5.64 9.72
CA LYS A 352 -2.49 6.52 10.59
C LYS A 352 -1.72 7.79 10.96
N ASP A 353 -0.40 7.69 11.14
CA ASP A 353 0.46 8.82 11.51
C ASP A 353 0.36 10.01 10.54
N ALA A 354 0.21 9.76 9.24
CA ALA A 354 0.04 10.83 8.26
C ALA A 354 -1.27 11.62 8.47
N LEU A 355 -2.32 10.93 8.92
CA LEU A 355 -3.62 11.54 9.21
C LEU A 355 -3.52 12.43 10.46
N ILE A 356 -2.89 11.91 11.52
CA ILE A 356 -2.64 12.65 12.76
C ILE A 356 -1.76 13.87 12.51
N ALA A 357 -0.73 13.74 11.67
CA ALA A 357 0.13 14.85 11.28
C ALA A 357 -0.63 15.99 10.59
N LEU A 358 -1.75 15.70 9.93
CA LEU A 358 -2.64 16.69 9.32
C LEU A 358 -3.73 17.21 10.28
N GLY A 359 -3.73 16.77 11.54
CA GLY A 359 -4.69 17.21 12.55
C GLY A 359 -5.97 16.38 12.62
N ALA A 360 -5.99 15.17 12.06
CA ALA A 360 -7.12 14.26 12.25
C ALA A 360 -7.19 13.79 13.71
N ALA A 361 -8.37 13.90 14.31
CA ALA A 361 -8.64 13.29 15.61
C ALA A 361 -8.63 11.76 15.48
N GLU A 362 -8.22 11.05 16.54
CA GLU A 362 -8.05 9.60 16.49
C GLU A 362 -9.33 8.84 16.12
N GLN A 363 -10.47 9.29 16.66
CA GLN A 363 -11.81 8.76 16.36
C GLN A 363 -12.27 9.05 14.93
N ARG A 364 -11.63 10.00 14.24
CA ARG A 364 -11.90 10.33 12.82
C ARG A 364 -10.92 9.66 11.85
N CYS A 365 -10.06 8.77 12.35
CA CYS A 365 -9.17 7.93 11.55
C CYS A 365 -9.80 6.56 11.32
N ILE A 366 -10.30 6.32 10.11
CA ILE A 366 -11.02 5.10 9.73
C ILE A 366 -10.02 4.09 9.15
N PRO A 367 -9.84 2.92 9.79
CA PRO A 367 -9.03 1.85 9.23
C PRO A 367 -9.78 1.16 8.09
N MET A 368 -9.11 1.01 6.95
CA MET A 368 -9.63 0.28 5.79
C MET A 368 -9.01 -1.12 5.73
N SER A 369 -9.83 -2.11 6.06
CA SER A 369 -9.50 -3.52 5.93
C SER A 369 -9.55 -3.99 4.48
N LEU A 370 -8.86 -5.10 4.20
CA LEU A 370 -9.03 -5.88 2.96
C LEU A 370 -10.45 -6.44 2.88
N LEU A 371 -10.86 -6.90 1.70
CA LEU A 371 -12.19 -7.46 1.50
C LEU A 371 -12.30 -8.86 2.12
N ASP A 372 -13.43 -9.14 2.77
CA ASP A 372 -13.78 -10.48 3.22
C ASP A 372 -13.83 -11.46 2.03
N GLU A 373 -13.54 -12.74 2.27
CA GLU A 373 -13.36 -13.76 1.23
C GLU A 373 -14.53 -13.80 0.22
N ASP A 374 -15.78 -13.78 0.70
CA ASP A 374 -16.96 -13.82 -0.16
C ASP A 374 -17.08 -12.59 -1.06
N VAL A 375 -16.75 -11.41 -0.52
CA VAL A 375 -16.83 -10.14 -1.24
C VAL A 375 -15.69 -10.06 -2.25
N PHE A 376 -14.51 -10.47 -1.82
CA PHE A 376 -13.33 -10.56 -2.66
C PHE A 376 -13.52 -11.52 -3.81
N LEU A 377 -14.05 -12.72 -3.56
CA LEU A 377 -14.32 -13.73 -4.59
C LEU A 377 -15.30 -13.20 -5.64
N LYS A 378 -16.36 -12.48 -5.23
CA LYS A 378 -17.29 -11.83 -6.15
C LYS A 378 -16.60 -10.78 -7.01
N LEU A 379 -15.77 -9.93 -6.41
CA LEU A 379 -15.00 -8.92 -7.14
C LEU A 379 -14.00 -9.56 -8.12
N PHE A 380 -13.30 -10.61 -7.67
CA PHE A 380 -12.35 -11.35 -8.48
C PHE A 380 -13.03 -12.02 -9.67
N LYS A 381 -14.13 -12.77 -9.43
CA LYS A 381 -14.93 -13.39 -10.49
C LYS A 381 -15.46 -12.34 -11.47
N HIS A 382 -15.88 -11.17 -10.99
CA HIS A 382 -16.27 -10.07 -11.88
C HIS A 382 -15.14 -9.73 -12.86
N TYR A 383 -13.93 -9.48 -12.39
CA TYR A 383 -12.80 -9.16 -13.29
C TYR A 383 -12.35 -10.34 -14.15
N ALA A 384 -12.34 -11.56 -13.61
CA ALA A 384 -11.88 -12.77 -14.28
C ALA A 384 -12.81 -13.26 -15.39
N PHE A 385 -14.11 -13.00 -15.28
CA PHE A 385 -15.12 -13.59 -16.14
C PHE A 385 -15.99 -12.59 -16.91
N HIS A 386 -15.77 -11.28 -16.75
CA HIS A 386 -16.54 -10.28 -17.48
C HIS A 386 -16.43 -10.50 -18.99
N ASN A 387 -17.57 -10.70 -19.67
CA ASN A 387 -17.67 -10.97 -21.11
C ASN A 387 -16.86 -12.19 -21.61
N VAL A 388 -16.60 -13.18 -20.74
CA VAL A 388 -15.94 -14.43 -21.12
C VAL A 388 -16.97 -15.46 -21.56
N CYS A 389 -16.86 -15.91 -22.82
CA CYS A 389 -17.65 -17.00 -23.38
C CYS A 389 -16.82 -18.29 -23.41
N VAL A 390 -17.21 -19.29 -22.61
CA VAL A 390 -16.60 -20.63 -22.55
C VAL A 390 -17.70 -21.68 -22.43
N ALA A 391 -17.40 -22.94 -22.72
CA ALA A 391 -18.34 -24.04 -22.53
C ALA A 391 -18.78 -24.13 -21.06
N ALA A 392 -20.00 -24.61 -20.80
CA ALA A 392 -20.57 -24.67 -19.45
C ALA A 392 -19.70 -25.52 -18.49
N ASP A 393 -19.19 -26.65 -18.96
CA ASP A 393 -18.33 -27.53 -18.16
C ASP A 393 -16.99 -26.86 -17.83
N ASP A 394 -16.41 -26.14 -18.79
CA ASP A 394 -15.18 -25.37 -18.57
C ASP A 394 -15.41 -24.20 -17.63
N ARG A 395 -16.59 -23.58 -17.69
CA ARG A 395 -16.97 -22.51 -16.77
C ARG A 395 -16.95 -22.98 -15.32
N ILE A 396 -17.55 -24.13 -15.03
CA ILE A 396 -17.57 -24.72 -13.68
C ILE A 396 -16.14 -24.94 -13.18
N ARG A 397 -15.29 -25.55 -14.01
CA ARG A 397 -13.88 -25.81 -13.64
C ARG A 397 -13.08 -24.53 -13.41
N LEU A 398 -13.26 -23.53 -14.27
CA LEU A 398 -12.59 -22.23 -14.12
C LEU A 398 -13.06 -21.50 -12.85
N GLU A 399 -14.34 -21.64 -12.47
CA GLU A 399 -14.85 -21.04 -11.23
C GLU A 399 -14.30 -21.69 -9.96
N ASP A 400 -14.07 -22.99 -9.98
CA ASP A 400 -13.38 -23.69 -8.89
C ASP A 400 -11.92 -23.20 -8.79
N ILE A 401 -11.22 -23.11 -9.92
CA ILE A 401 -9.84 -22.60 -9.95
C ILE A 401 -9.79 -21.14 -9.48
N ALA A 402 -10.73 -20.30 -9.93
CA ALA A 402 -10.84 -18.92 -9.48
C ALA A 402 -10.99 -18.81 -7.96
N THR A 403 -11.74 -19.72 -7.34
CA THR A 403 -11.91 -19.74 -5.88
C THR A 403 -10.59 -20.04 -5.18
N HIS A 404 -9.78 -20.97 -5.71
CA HIS A 404 -8.46 -21.28 -5.17
C HIS A 404 -7.48 -20.11 -5.35
N ILE A 405 -7.46 -19.48 -6.53
CA ILE A 405 -6.63 -18.31 -6.79
C ILE A 405 -7.04 -17.16 -5.87
N ALA A 406 -8.34 -16.92 -5.72
CA ALA A 406 -8.84 -15.83 -4.88
C ALA A 406 -8.38 -15.98 -3.41
N LYS A 407 -8.38 -17.21 -2.87
CA LYS A 407 -7.85 -17.48 -1.52
C LYS A 407 -6.37 -17.10 -1.38
N LYS A 408 -5.56 -17.28 -2.43
CA LYS A 408 -4.13 -16.89 -2.41
C LYS A 408 -3.93 -15.37 -2.40
N LEU A 409 -4.84 -14.60 -2.99
CA LEU A 409 -4.76 -13.13 -3.11
C LEU A 409 -5.23 -12.36 -1.85
N LYS A 410 -5.72 -13.09 -0.84
CA LYS A 410 -6.15 -12.63 0.50
C LYS A 410 -6.86 -11.27 0.54
N GLY A 411 -7.81 -11.02 -0.35
CA GLY A 411 -8.76 -9.91 -0.17
C GLY A 411 -8.37 -8.55 -0.79
N SER A 412 -7.26 -8.43 -1.52
CA SER A 412 -6.81 -7.13 -2.09
C SER A 412 -7.56 -6.73 -3.38
N PRO A 413 -8.42 -5.68 -3.39
CA PRO A 413 -9.17 -5.27 -4.58
C PRO A 413 -8.30 -5.03 -5.82
N LEU A 414 -7.10 -4.47 -5.63
CA LEU A 414 -6.15 -4.26 -6.72
C LEU A 414 -5.67 -5.59 -7.30
N ALA A 415 -5.32 -6.56 -6.44
CA ALA A 415 -4.94 -7.90 -6.88
C ALA A 415 -6.09 -8.59 -7.63
N ALA A 416 -7.34 -8.43 -7.18
CA ALA A 416 -8.49 -8.98 -7.87
C ALA A 416 -8.62 -8.43 -9.30
N LYS A 417 -8.47 -7.10 -9.45
CA LYS A 417 -8.53 -6.43 -10.75
C LYS A 417 -7.42 -6.89 -11.68
N LEU A 418 -6.18 -6.94 -11.19
CA LEU A 418 -5.01 -7.27 -12.00
C LEU A 418 -5.03 -8.75 -12.41
N VAL A 419 -5.11 -9.67 -11.43
CA VAL A 419 -5.07 -11.11 -11.70
C VAL A 419 -6.33 -11.54 -12.45
N GLY A 420 -7.51 -11.07 -12.05
CA GLY A 420 -8.74 -11.38 -12.76
C GLY A 420 -8.71 -10.85 -14.20
N GLY A 421 -8.30 -9.58 -14.39
CA GLY A 421 -8.19 -8.98 -15.72
C GLY A 421 -7.26 -9.74 -16.66
N GLN A 422 -6.16 -10.31 -16.15
CA GLN A 422 -5.24 -11.13 -16.94
C GLN A 422 -5.81 -12.52 -17.25
N LEU A 423 -6.36 -13.21 -16.26
CA LEU A 423 -7.01 -14.51 -16.45
C LEU A 423 -8.15 -14.46 -17.46
N ARG A 424 -8.87 -13.33 -17.50
CA ARG A 424 -9.91 -13.05 -18.50
C ARG A 424 -9.38 -13.08 -19.94
N MET A 425 -8.15 -12.63 -20.18
CA MET A 425 -7.55 -12.61 -21.52
C MET A 425 -7.25 -14.02 -22.04
N ARG A 426 -7.15 -15.01 -21.15
CA ARG A 426 -6.84 -16.41 -21.49
C ARG A 426 -7.71 -17.35 -20.66
N PRO A 427 -9.00 -17.53 -21.01
CA PRO A 427 -9.93 -18.36 -20.25
C PRO A 427 -9.72 -19.85 -20.55
N ASN A 428 -8.53 -20.36 -20.23
CA ASN A 428 -8.09 -21.74 -20.47
C ASN A 428 -7.76 -22.40 -19.12
N ILE A 429 -8.25 -23.63 -18.92
CA ILE A 429 -8.14 -24.36 -17.65
C ILE A 429 -6.68 -24.62 -17.26
N ASP A 430 -5.86 -25.07 -18.20
CA ASP A 430 -4.46 -25.41 -17.93
C ASP A 430 -3.66 -24.16 -17.55
N TYR A 431 -3.92 -23.05 -18.25
CA TYR A 431 -3.36 -21.75 -17.92
C TYR A 431 -3.73 -21.31 -16.50
N TRP A 432 -5.02 -21.37 -16.14
CA TRP A 432 -5.50 -20.97 -14.81
C TRP A 432 -4.96 -21.88 -13.70
N ARG A 433 -4.79 -23.19 -13.94
CA ARG A 433 -4.21 -24.13 -12.96
C ARG A 433 -2.73 -23.88 -12.68
N SER A 434 -2.00 -23.37 -13.67
CA SER A 434 -0.58 -23.09 -13.54
C SER A 434 -0.25 -21.75 -12.84
N SER A 435 -1.29 -20.97 -12.49
CA SER A 435 -1.20 -19.61 -11.94
C SER A 435 -1.14 -19.52 -10.41
#